data_AF-A0A939X395-F1
#
_entry.id   AF-A0A939X395-F1
#
_cell.length_a   1.000
_cell.length_b   1.000
_cell.length_c   1.000
_cell.angle_alpha   90.00
_cell.angle_beta   90.00
_cell.angle_gamma   90.00
#
_symmetry.space_group_name_H-M   'P 1'
#
loop_
_entity.id
_entity.type
_entity.pdbx_description
1 polymer ?
#
loop_
_entity_poly.entity_id
_entity_poly.type
_entity_poly.pdbx_seq_one_letter_code
_entity_poly.pdbx_strand_id
1 'polypeptide(L)'
;MILLDKWAWEEIIYYIIKTYTRGVVMKKLYSFIFAMLFLFSATFVFAAKTKEVPKVEKTMPFSKGINLGEWLCDYGNGNVNSSYFERQDFDDMKALGIEIVRLNIMFEEFSSGKPDYIVEDWLWEKIDNTVEWCTELKMYMIITFMNNTYGGVKTKPDVEKMLLKIWPQITARYKDSSEYILYEIYNEPHFMSGNLVA
;
A
#
# COMPACT_ATOMS: atom_id res chain seq x y z
N MET A 1 -20.49 2.73 21.23
CA MET A 1 -19.96 1.40 20.93
C MET A 1 -20.61 0.91 19.64
N ILE A 2 -20.00 1.23 18.50
CA ILE A 2 -20.43 0.77 17.17
C ILE A 2 -19.22 0.03 16.60
N LEU A 3 -19.35 -1.29 16.52
CA LEU A 3 -18.42 -2.19 15.84
C LEU A 3 -18.56 -1.94 14.34
N LEU A 4 -17.49 -1.48 13.68
CA LEU A 4 -17.42 -1.41 12.23
C LEU A 4 -16.95 -2.78 11.70
N ASP A 5 -17.85 -3.38 10.92
CA ASP A 5 -17.79 -4.72 10.37
C ASP A 5 -16.65 -4.93 9.37
N LYS A 6 -16.17 -6.18 9.33
CA LYS A 6 -15.03 -6.65 8.55
C LYS A 6 -15.26 -6.72 7.03
N TRP A 7 -16.28 -6.16 6.39
CA TRP A 7 -16.71 -6.69 5.07
C TRP A 7 -16.66 -5.66 3.93
N ALA A 8 -15.48 -5.45 3.35
CA ALA A 8 -15.34 -4.70 2.09
C ALA A 8 -14.40 -5.34 1.05
N TRP A 9 -13.56 -6.30 1.44
CA TRP A 9 -12.50 -6.82 0.56
C TRP A 9 -12.97 -7.92 -0.40
N GLU A 10 -13.90 -8.79 0.02
CA GLU A 10 -14.43 -9.89 -0.82
C GLU A 10 -15.33 -9.37 -1.95
N GLU A 11 -16.12 -8.33 -1.69
CA GLU A 11 -17.00 -7.67 -2.67
C GLU A 11 -16.21 -7.02 -3.82
N ILE A 12 -15.06 -6.43 -3.53
CA ILE A 12 -14.18 -5.79 -4.52
C ILE A 12 -13.55 -6.85 -5.44
N ILE A 13 -13.11 -7.97 -4.88
CA ILE A 13 -12.54 -9.09 -5.64
C ILE A 13 -13.60 -9.73 -6.54
N TYR A 14 -14.81 -9.94 -6.02
CA TYR A 14 -15.92 -10.50 -6.79
C TYR A 14 -16.34 -9.62 -7.99
N TYR A 15 -16.30 -8.29 -7.83
CA TYR A 15 -16.68 -7.35 -8.89
C TYR A 15 -15.66 -7.33 -10.05
N ILE A 16 -14.38 -7.58 -9.76
CA ILE A 16 -13.30 -7.64 -10.76
C ILE A 16 -13.40 -8.92 -11.61
N ILE A 17 -13.83 -10.04 -11.02
CA ILE A 17 -13.96 -11.34 -11.71
C ILE A 17 -15.20 -11.36 -12.64
N LYS A 18 -16.29 -10.71 -12.23
CA LYS A 18 -17.59 -10.77 -12.92
C LYS A 18 -17.62 -10.04 -14.28
N THR A 19 -16.71 -9.09 -14.52
CA THR A 19 -16.70 -8.28 -15.75
C THR A 19 -15.99 -8.93 -16.94
N TYR A 20 -15.31 -10.07 -16.76
CA TYR A 20 -14.43 -10.65 -17.80
C TYR A 20 -14.99 -11.82 -18.61
N THR A 21 -16.23 -12.27 -18.39
CA THR A 21 -16.80 -13.39 -19.17
C THR A 21 -18.14 -13.06 -19.80
N ARG A 22 -18.14 -12.70 -21.10
CA ARG A 22 -19.03 -13.30 -22.13
C ARG A 22 -18.85 -12.66 -23.50
N GLY A 23 -18.28 -13.44 -24.42
CA GLY A 23 -18.28 -13.17 -25.85
C GLY A 23 -19.07 -14.23 -26.64
N VAL A 24 -20.06 -13.74 -27.40
CA VAL A 24 -20.45 -14.12 -28.78
C VAL A 24 -20.98 -15.53 -29.07
N VAL A 25 -22.30 -15.66 -29.24
CA VAL A 25 -22.90 -16.35 -30.41
C VAL A 25 -24.21 -15.65 -30.83
N MET A 26 -24.39 -15.52 -32.16
CA MET A 26 -25.66 -15.39 -32.89
C MET A 26 -26.14 -14.00 -33.36
N LYS A 27 -25.37 -13.46 -34.31
CA LYS A 27 -25.60 -12.29 -35.20
C LYS A 27 -26.94 -12.19 -35.98
N LYS A 28 -28.01 -12.93 -35.63
CA LYS A 28 -29.34 -12.80 -36.28
C LYS A 28 -30.50 -12.42 -35.34
N LEU A 29 -30.25 -12.29 -34.04
CA LEU A 29 -31.21 -11.76 -33.06
C LEU A 29 -31.11 -10.23 -32.88
N TYR A 30 -30.04 -9.62 -33.39
CA TYR A 30 -29.64 -8.25 -33.08
C TYR A 30 -30.50 -7.16 -33.73
N SER A 31 -31.07 -7.38 -34.91
CA SER A 31 -31.86 -6.34 -35.60
C SER A 31 -33.26 -6.13 -35.00
N PHE A 32 -33.86 -7.15 -34.36
CA PHE A 32 -35.17 -7.03 -33.69
C PHE A 32 -35.04 -6.51 -32.25
N ILE A 33 -33.97 -6.86 -31.54
CA ILE A 33 -33.68 -6.33 -30.19
C ILE A 33 -33.19 -4.88 -30.23
N PHE A 34 -32.48 -4.45 -31.29
CA PHE A 34 -32.03 -3.06 -31.44
C PHE A 34 -33.18 -2.04 -31.49
N ALA A 35 -34.30 -2.38 -32.15
CA ALA A 35 -35.45 -1.49 -32.29
C ALA A 35 -36.27 -1.34 -30.98
N MET A 36 -36.37 -2.40 -30.16
CA MET A 36 -37.00 -2.31 -28.83
C MET A 36 -36.10 -1.65 -27.79
N LEU A 37 -34.77 -1.82 -27.87
CA LEU A 37 -33.82 -1.14 -26.98
C LEU A 37 -33.71 0.36 -27.25
N PHE A 38 -33.93 0.83 -28.49
CA PHE A 38 -33.91 2.25 -28.81
C PHE A 38 -35.12 3.01 -28.23
N LEU A 39 -36.27 2.34 -28.08
CA LEU A 39 -37.47 2.90 -27.45
C LEU A 39 -37.43 2.79 -25.91
N PHE A 40 -36.66 1.86 -25.34
CA PHE A 40 -36.44 1.74 -23.90
C PHE A 40 -35.26 2.58 -23.37
N SER A 41 -34.30 2.94 -24.22
CA SER A 41 -33.16 3.79 -23.85
C SER A 41 -33.56 5.26 -23.68
N ALA A 42 -34.61 5.73 -24.38
CA ALA A 42 -35.07 7.11 -24.28
C ALA A 42 -35.64 7.48 -22.90
N THR A 43 -36.07 6.50 -22.09
CA THR A 43 -36.55 6.75 -20.71
C THR A 43 -35.48 6.57 -19.64
N PHE A 44 -34.32 5.98 -19.94
CA PHE A 44 -33.22 5.77 -18.99
C PHE A 44 -32.10 6.81 -19.07
N VAL A 45 -32.07 7.66 -20.11
CA VAL A 45 -31.05 8.72 -20.24
C VAL A 45 -31.15 9.78 -19.13
N PHE A 46 -32.24 9.85 -18.37
CA PHE A 46 -32.40 10.83 -17.28
C PHE A 46 -32.05 10.33 -15.86
N ALA A 47 -31.61 9.09 -15.66
CA ALA A 47 -31.32 8.54 -14.33
C ALA A 47 -29.86 8.12 -14.09
N ALA A 48 -28.96 8.31 -15.05
CA ALA A 48 -27.53 8.23 -14.77
C ALA A 48 -27.05 9.58 -14.22
N LYS A 49 -27.51 9.92 -13.01
CA LYS A 49 -26.86 10.97 -12.21
C LYS A 49 -25.46 10.43 -11.94
N THR A 50 -24.45 10.89 -12.66
CA THR A 50 -23.06 10.59 -12.34
C THR A 50 -22.88 10.94 -10.88
N LYS A 51 -22.71 9.95 -10.00
CA LYS A 51 -22.27 10.21 -8.64
C LYS A 51 -20.95 10.94 -8.81
N GLU A 52 -20.95 12.26 -8.62
CA GLU A 52 -19.72 13.01 -8.47
C GLU A 52 -18.99 12.34 -7.32
N VAL A 53 -17.88 11.66 -7.63
CA VAL A 53 -16.97 11.20 -6.60
C VAL A 53 -16.55 12.49 -5.90
N PRO A 54 -16.83 12.64 -4.58
CA PRO A 54 -16.45 13.84 -3.88
C PRO A 54 -14.97 14.08 -4.16
N LYS A 55 -14.65 15.25 -4.72
CA LYS A 55 -13.26 15.66 -4.85
C LYS A 55 -12.77 15.89 -3.42
N VAL A 56 -12.22 14.83 -2.82
CA VAL A 56 -11.63 14.92 -1.50
C VAL A 56 -10.39 15.79 -1.67
N GLU A 57 -10.51 17.08 -1.35
CA GLU A 57 -9.34 17.92 -1.12
C GLU A 57 -8.68 17.44 0.17
N LYS A 58 -7.94 16.33 0.07
CA LYS A 58 -7.13 15.82 1.17
C LYS A 58 -5.86 16.65 1.19
N THR A 59 -5.87 17.75 1.92
CA THR A 59 -4.63 18.43 2.29
C THR A 59 -3.92 17.55 3.31
N MET A 60 -2.70 17.13 2.99
CA MET A 60 -1.89 16.43 3.97
C MET A 60 -1.37 17.45 4.99
N PRO A 61 -1.27 17.09 6.27
CA PRO A 61 -0.80 17.97 7.34
C PRO A 61 0.72 18.22 7.32
N PHE A 62 1.38 17.92 6.21
CA PHE A 62 2.81 18.06 5.99
C PHE A 62 3.10 18.37 4.52
N SER A 63 4.25 19.00 4.28
CA SER A 63 4.71 19.49 2.99
C SER A 63 6.18 19.18 2.72
N LYS A 64 7.00 19.03 3.77
CA LYS A 64 8.43 18.78 3.66
C LYS A 64 8.79 17.42 4.25
N GLY A 65 9.44 16.59 3.44
CA GLY A 65 9.82 15.25 3.84
C GLY A 65 11.20 14.82 3.38
N ILE A 66 11.73 13.80 4.05
CA ILE A 66 13.02 13.17 3.73
C ILE A 66 12.89 11.64 3.72
N ASN A 67 13.66 10.97 2.86
CA ASN A 67 13.78 9.51 2.88
C ASN A 67 14.97 9.12 3.75
N LEU A 68 14.75 8.17 4.66
CA LEU A 68 15.80 7.54 5.46
C LEU A 68 16.31 6.31 4.70
N GLY A 69 16.84 6.57 3.51
CA GLY A 69 17.44 5.54 2.65
C GLY A 69 18.73 5.00 3.27
N GLU A 70 19.10 3.79 2.89
CA GLU A 70 20.37 3.13 3.30
C GLU A 70 20.51 2.86 4.82
N TRP A 71 19.43 3.06 5.59
CA TRP A 71 19.43 2.77 7.03
C TRP A 71 18.95 1.37 7.36
N LEU A 72 17.69 1.04 7.03
CA LEU A 72 17.09 -0.29 7.24
C LEU A 72 16.86 -1.00 5.90
N CYS A 73 17.58 -0.57 4.87
CA CYS A 73 17.62 -1.18 3.55
C CYS A 73 19.03 -1.05 2.97
N ASP A 74 19.57 -2.11 2.37
CA ASP A 74 20.82 -2.06 1.60
C ASP A 74 20.70 -2.96 0.37
N TYR A 75 20.92 -2.39 -0.83
CA TYR A 75 20.85 -3.09 -2.12
C TYR A 75 22.04 -4.03 -2.38
N GLY A 76 23.09 -3.99 -1.55
CA GLY A 76 24.30 -4.77 -1.74
C GLY A 76 24.24 -6.19 -1.19
N ASN A 77 23.73 -6.37 0.04
CA ASN A 77 23.74 -7.67 0.73
C ASN A 77 22.92 -7.72 2.04
N GLY A 78 22.06 -6.74 2.32
CA GLY A 78 21.33 -6.67 3.60
C GLY A 78 22.20 -6.30 4.80
N ASN A 79 23.48 -5.91 4.61
CA ASN A 79 24.29 -5.37 5.71
C ASN A 79 23.93 -3.92 5.93
N VAL A 80 22.95 -3.71 6.80
CA VAL A 80 22.54 -2.37 7.23
C VAL A 80 23.40 -1.88 8.39
N ASN A 81 23.75 -0.60 8.38
CA ASN A 81 24.26 0.07 9.57
C ASN A 81 23.07 0.54 10.42
N SER A 82 22.58 -0.32 11.31
CA SER A 82 21.41 -0.01 12.13
C SER A 82 21.63 1.15 13.13
N SER A 83 22.85 1.65 13.28
CA SER A 83 23.21 2.83 14.08
C SER A 83 23.35 4.10 13.23
N TYR A 84 22.91 4.10 11.98
CA TYR A 84 23.13 5.26 11.11
C TYR A 84 22.26 6.47 11.48
N PHE A 85 21.02 6.24 11.91
CA PHE A 85 20.16 7.30 12.45
C PHE A 85 19.85 7.04 13.93
N GLU A 86 19.94 8.11 14.72
CA GLU A 86 19.63 8.16 16.14
C GLU A 86 18.66 9.31 16.44
N ARG A 87 18.22 9.43 17.69
CA ARG A 87 17.27 10.47 18.11
C ARG A 87 17.70 11.88 17.68
N GLN A 88 18.98 12.23 17.84
CA GLN A 88 19.47 13.56 17.52
C GLN A 88 19.23 13.94 16.05
N ASP A 89 19.31 12.98 15.12
CA ASP A 89 19.03 13.23 13.70
C ASP A 89 17.57 13.66 13.48
N PHE A 90 16.62 13.08 14.22
CA PHE A 90 15.21 13.46 14.14
C PHE A 90 14.95 14.83 14.74
N ASP A 91 15.62 15.16 15.85
CA ASP A 91 15.56 16.50 16.44
C ASP A 91 16.10 17.56 15.45
N ASP A 92 17.21 17.25 14.77
CA ASP A 92 17.82 18.12 13.76
C ASP A 92 16.94 18.26 12.51
N MET A 93 16.36 17.16 12.02
CA MET A 93 15.38 17.18 10.93
C MET A 93 14.18 18.05 11.28
N LYS A 94 13.68 17.94 12.52
CA LYS A 94 12.57 18.78 12.99
C LYS A 94 12.96 20.25 13.02
N ALA A 95 14.17 20.57 13.50
CA ALA A 95 14.69 21.94 13.53
C ALA A 95 14.84 22.55 12.13
N LEU A 96 15.15 21.73 11.11
CA LEU A 96 15.17 22.12 9.70
C LEU A 96 13.77 22.28 9.08
N GLY A 97 12.71 21.98 9.84
CA GLY A 97 11.32 22.06 9.40
C GLY A 97 10.87 20.87 8.56
N ILE A 98 11.51 19.70 8.70
CA ILE A 98 10.99 18.44 8.16
C ILE A 98 9.76 18.02 8.98
N GLU A 99 8.73 17.59 8.28
CA GLU A 99 7.41 17.28 8.84
C GLU A 99 7.07 15.80 8.68
N ILE A 100 7.74 15.09 7.76
CA ILE A 100 7.54 13.66 7.52
C ILE A 100 8.86 12.96 7.16
N VAL A 101 9.06 11.75 7.66
CA VAL A 101 10.11 10.85 7.19
C VAL A 101 9.53 9.64 6.46
N ARG A 102 10.29 9.09 5.52
CA ARG A 102 9.98 7.80 4.89
C ARG A 102 11.03 6.78 5.32
N LEU A 103 10.59 5.80 6.10
CA LEU A 103 11.44 4.75 6.65
C LEU A 103 11.48 3.55 5.71
N ASN A 104 12.60 3.41 5.02
CA ASN A 104 12.84 2.39 4.00
C ASN A 104 13.32 1.07 4.63
N ILE A 105 12.51 0.01 4.55
CA ILE A 105 12.79 -1.25 5.28
C ILE A 105 12.75 -2.47 4.37
N MET A 106 13.84 -3.24 4.32
CA MET A 106 13.89 -4.55 3.64
C MET A 106 13.42 -5.67 4.57
N PHE A 107 12.13 -5.72 4.88
CA PHE A 107 11.58 -6.72 5.84
C PHE A 107 11.85 -8.17 5.44
N GLU A 108 11.94 -8.48 4.14
CA GLU A 108 12.23 -9.85 3.68
C GLU A 108 13.60 -10.33 4.18
N GLU A 109 14.62 -9.47 4.04
CA GLU A 109 16.01 -9.77 4.41
C GLU A 109 16.18 -9.90 5.93
N PHE A 110 15.32 -9.22 6.70
CA PHE A 110 15.34 -9.19 8.17
C PHE A 110 14.17 -9.95 8.78
N SER A 111 13.91 -11.13 8.21
CA SER A 111 12.90 -12.06 8.69
C SER A 111 13.43 -13.49 8.67
N SER A 112 12.73 -14.39 9.35
CA SER A 112 13.01 -15.83 9.33
C SER A 112 12.90 -16.48 7.94
N GLY A 113 12.47 -15.73 6.91
CA GLY A 113 12.21 -16.25 5.57
C GLY A 113 11.01 -17.19 5.51
N LYS A 114 10.87 -17.91 4.39
CA LYS A 114 9.76 -18.85 4.16
C LYS A 114 9.74 -19.97 5.21
N PRO A 115 8.55 -20.41 5.66
CA PRO A 115 7.22 -19.95 5.24
C PRO A 115 6.63 -18.83 6.11
N ASP A 116 7.24 -18.52 7.25
CA ASP A 116 6.61 -17.75 8.32
C ASP A 116 6.93 -16.26 8.28
N TYR A 117 8.10 -15.88 7.76
CA TYR A 117 8.57 -14.49 7.64
C TYR A 117 8.42 -13.71 8.95
N ILE A 118 8.85 -14.30 10.06
CA ILE A 118 8.85 -13.63 11.35
C ILE A 118 9.95 -12.58 11.34
N VAL A 119 9.57 -11.31 11.49
CA VAL A 119 10.52 -10.19 11.48
C VAL A 119 11.37 -10.22 12.73
N GLU A 120 12.67 -9.95 12.58
CA GLU A 120 13.64 -10.02 13.67
C GLU A 120 13.44 -8.93 14.74
N ASP A 121 13.68 -9.28 16.01
CA ASP A 121 13.40 -8.40 17.16
C ASP A 121 14.17 -7.08 17.13
N TRP A 122 15.43 -7.09 16.68
CA TRP A 122 16.24 -5.87 16.59
C TRP A 122 15.67 -4.87 15.58
N LEU A 123 15.01 -5.36 14.52
CA LEU A 123 14.37 -4.48 13.54
C LEU A 123 13.15 -3.82 14.17
N TRP A 124 12.37 -4.57 14.96
CA TRP A 124 11.26 -4.00 15.71
C TRP A 124 11.71 -2.91 16.67
N GLU A 125 12.81 -3.12 17.40
CA GLU A 125 13.38 -2.11 18.29
C GLU A 125 13.69 -0.80 17.54
N LYS A 126 14.27 -0.88 16.33
CA LYS A 126 14.56 0.31 15.52
C LYS A 126 13.32 1.02 15.03
N ILE A 127 12.30 0.27 14.59
CA ILE A 127 11.04 0.87 14.14
C ILE A 127 10.28 1.48 15.32
N ASP A 128 10.24 0.81 16.47
CA ASP A 128 9.57 1.30 17.69
C ASP A 128 10.19 2.62 18.16
N ASN A 129 11.52 2.67 18.27
CA ASN A 129 12.23 3.91 18.62
C ASN A 129 11.88 5.04 17.64
N THR A 130 11.84 4.72 16.33
CA THR A 130 11.49 5.71 15.30
C THR A 130 10.03 6.20 15.43
N VAL A 131 9.09 5.30 15.71
CA VAL A 131 7.68 5.62 15.98
C VAL A 131 7.56 6.54 17.18
N GLU A 132 8.29 6.27 18.27
CA GLU A 132 8.32 7.09 19.47
C GLU A 132 8.85 8.50 19.16
N TRP A 133 10.01 8.61 18.52
CA TRP A 133 10.62 9.91 18.19
C TRP A 133 9.72 10.74 17.28
N CYS A 134 9.17 10.13 16.23
CA CYS A 134 8.22 10.80 15.32
C CYS A 134 6.98 11.28 16.07
N THR A 135 6.47 10.47 17.01
CA THR A 135 5.30 10.83 17.81
C THR A 135 5.58 12.03 18.72
N GLU A 136 6.70 12.02 19.44
CA GLU A 136 7.10 13.12 20.32
C GLU A 136 7.33 14.43 19.55
N LEU A 137 7.98 14.34 18.39
CA LEU A 137 8.30 15.49 17.55
C LEU A 137 7.14 15.95 16.67
N LYS A 138 6.00 15.25 16.72
CA LYS A 138 4.84 15.48 15.85
C LYS A 138 5.27 15.52 14.38
N MET A 139 6.05 14.52 13.99
CA MET A 139 6.49 14.26 12.63
C MET A 139 5.76 13.03 12.14
N TYR A 140 5.29 13.06 10.89
CA TYR A 140 4.73 11.89 10.27
C TYR A 140 5.83 10.89 9.87
N MET A 141 5.50 9.62 9.80
CA MET A 141 6.37 8.58 9.27
C MET A 141 5.61 7.71 8.28
N ILE A 142 6.22 7.41 7.13
CA ILE A 142 5.80 6.33 6.25
C ILE A 142 6.65 5.10 6.54
N ILE A 143 6.02 3.99 6.93
CA ILE A 143 6.64 2.66 6.93
C ILE A 143 6.45 2.09 5.53
N THR A 144 7.55 1.86 4.82
CA THR A 144 7.51 1.29 3.46
C THR A 144 8.24 -0.05 3.38
N PHE A 145 7.62 -1.00 2.67
CA PHE A 145 8.26 -2.26 2.33
C PHE A 145 9.17 -2.06 1.12
N MET A 146 10.48 -2.02 1.38
CA MET A 146 11.50 -1.99 0.33
C MET A 146 11.79 -3.39 -0.17
N ASN A 147 12.02 -3.48 -1.48
CA ASN A 147 12.49 -4.68 -2.13
C ASN A 147 14.01 -4.62 -2.30
N ASN A 148 14.65 -5.79 -2.39
CA ASN A 148 16.08 -5.91 -2.71
C ASN A 148 16.34 -5.84 -4.23
N THR A 149 15.54 -5.07 -4.97
CA THR A 149 15.64 -5.01 -6.44
C THR A 149 15.96 -3.61 -6.91
N TYR A 150 17.21 -3.40 -7.30
CA TYR A 150 17.63 -2.15 -7.92
C TYR A 150 17.13 -2.05 -9.38
N GLY A 151 16.53 -0.91 -9.72
CA GLY A 151 16.47 -0.35 -11.07
C GLY A 151 16.09 -1.30 -12.22
N GLY A 152 14.89 -1.90 -12.17
CA GLY A 152 14.30 -2.59 -13.33
C GLY A 152 14.13 -4.11 -13.20
N VAL A 153 14.43 -4.68 -12.03
CA VAL A 153 14.08 -6.08 -11.75
C VAL A 153 12.60 -6.17 -11.41
N LYS A 154 11.95 -7.23 -11.91
CA LYS A 154 10.51 -7.46 -11.76
C LYS A 154 10.17 -7.78 -10.31
N THR A 155 9.00 -7.35 -9.86
CA THR A 155 8.43 -7.79 -8.58
C THR A 155 8.33 -9.32 -8.55
N LYS A 156 8.74 -9.93 -7.44
CA LYS A 156 8.68 -11.39 -7.25
C LYS A 156 7.22 -11.87 -7.48
N PRO A 157 7.00 -12.93 -8.27
CA PRO A 157 5.65 -13.42 -8.56
C PRO A 157 4.84 -13.82 -7.32
N ASP A 158 5.52 -14.17 -6.23
CA ASP A 158 4.93 -14.59 -4.96
C ASP A 158 5.06 -13.54 -3.85
N VAL A 159 5.34 -12.28 -4.19
CA VAL A 159 5.46 -11.17 -3.23
C VAL A 159 4.25 -11.09 -2.29
N GLU A 160 3.04 -11.39 -2.79
CA GLU A 160 1.81 -11.37 -2.02
C GLU A 160 1.87 -12.31 -0.81
N LYS A 161 2.44 -13.52 -0.97
CA LYS A 161 2.51 -14.50 0.12
C LYS A 161 3.34 -13.99 1.28
N MET A 162 4.43 -13.29 0.98
CA MET A 162 5.29 -12.65 1.96
C MET A 162 4.60 -11.45 2.59
N LEU A 163 3.99 -10.57 1.79
CA LEU A 163 3.27 -9.40 2.29
C LEU A 163 2.13 -9.80 3.24
N LEU A 164 1.39 -10.87 2.93
CA LEU A 164 0.33 -11.42 3.78
C LEU A 164 0.84 -12.01 5.11
N LYS A 165 2.15 -12.26 5.25
CA LYS A 165 2.78 -12.71 6.50
C LYS A 165 3.36 -11.56 7.31
N ILE A 166 3.94 -10.57 6.66
CA ILE A 166 4.63 -9.45 7.32
C ILE A 166 3.66 -8.31 7.70
N TRP A 167 2.75 -7.91 6.82
CA TRP A 167 1.83 -6.79 7.10
C TRP A 167 0.93 -7.01 8.32
N PRO A 168 0.44 -8.23 8.63
CA PRO A 168 -0.25 -8.46 9.89
C PRO A 168 0.62 -8.22 11.12
N GLN A 169 1.93 -8.49 11.06
CA GLN A 169 2.85 -8.19 12.17
C GLN A 169 2.98 -6.68 12.37
N ILE A 170 3.21 -5.93 11.29
CA ILE A 170 3.31 -4.46 11.31
C ILE A 170 2.02 -3.84 11.86
N THR A 171 0.88 -4.20 11.27
CA THR A 171 -0.41 -3.61 11.64
C THR A 171 -0.85 -4.02 13.04
N ALA A 172 -0.59 -5.25 13.48
CA ALA A 172 -0.89 -5.65 14.86
C ALA A 172 -0.06 -4.89 15.89
N ARG A 173 1.22 -4.61 15.58
CA ARG A 173 2.13 -3.84 16.45
C ARG A 173 1.73 -2.37 16.55
N TYR A 174 1.33 -1.76 15.44
CA TYR A 174 1.07 -0.31 15.36
C TYR A 174 -0.40 0.09 15.21
N LYS A 175 -1.34 -0.83 15.44
CA LYS A 175 -2.80 -0.56 15.31
C LYS A 175 -3.30 0.58 16.20
N ASP A 176 -2.69 0.73 17.39
CA ASP A 176 -3.04 1.73 18.39
C ASP A 176 -1.99 2.86 18.45
N SER A 177 -1.05 2.86 17.49
CA SER A 177 -0.01 3.89 17.40
C SER A 177 -0.56 5.21 16.87
N SER A 178 0.28 6.24 16.98
CA SER A 178 -0.06 7.62 16.67
C SER A 178 -0.67 7.83 15.28
N GLU A 179 -1.51 8.86 15.15
CA GLU A 179 -2.02 9.40 13.87
C GLU A 179 -0.91 9.80 12.89
N TYR A 180 0.34 9.87 13.38
CA TYR A 180 1.53 10.17 12.60
C TYR A 180 2.05 9.00 11.74
N ILE A 181 1.52 7.77 11.90
CA ILE A 181 2.01 6.60 11.15
C ILE A 181 1.18 6.37 9.88
N LEU A 182 1.87 6.33 8.74
CA LEU A 182 1.35 6.03 7.43
C LEU A 182 2.01 4.75 6.88
N TYR A 183 1.30 4.03 6.03
CA TYR A 183 1.78 2.76 5.47
C TYR A 183 1.86 2.84 3.95
N GLU A 184 3.01 2.45 3.40
CA GLU A 184 3.22 2.21 1.97
C GLU A 184 3.44 0.71 1.76
N ILE A 185 2.47 0.05 1.12
CA ILE A 185 2.40 -1.42 1.06
C ILE A 185 3.64 -2.07 0.43
N TYR A 186 4.17 -1.45 -0.63
CA TYR A 186 5.32 -1.95 -1.36
C TYR A 186 5.94 -0.85 -2.21
N ASN A 187 7.26 -0.67 -2.11
CA ASN A 187 8.00 0.25 -2.95
C ASN A 187 8.09 -0.29 -4.40
N GLU A 188 7.74 0.57 -5.36
CA GLU A 188 7.95 0.38 -6.80
C GLU A 188 7.56 -1.03 -7.33
N PRO A 189 6.27 -1.41 -7.25
CA PRO A 189 5.82 -2.64 -7.86
C PRO A 189 5.95 -2.58 -9.40
N HIS A 190 6.79 -3.46 -9.95
CA HIS A 190 6.98 -3.65 -11.39
C HIS A 190 6.40 -5.00 -11.82
N PHE A 191 5.09 -4.99 -12.05
CA PHE A 191 4.37 -6.14 -12.62
C PHE A 191 4.43 -6.11 -14.16
N MET A 192 4.48 -7.27 -14.81
CA MET A 192 4.29 -7.31 -16.26
C MET A 192 2.83 -6.99 -16.60
N SER A 193 2.61 -6.16 -17.61
CA SER A 193 1.33 -6.06 -18.30
C SER A 193 1.04 -7.37 -19.03
N GLY A 194 0.48 -8.37 -18.35
CA GLY A 194 0.05 -9.59 -19.04
C GLY A 194 -0.32 -10.81 -18.20
N ASN A 195 0.14 -10.92 -16.95
CA ASN A 195 -0.17 -12.09 -16.12
C ASN A 195 -0.71 -11.64 -14.77
N LEU A 196 -1.91 -11.06 -14.78
CA LEU A 196 -2.82 -11.22 -13.64
C LEU A 196 -3.26 -12.68 -13.68
N VAL A 197 -2.56 -13.53 -12.93
CA VAL A 197 -3.05 -14.89 -12.71
C VAL A 197 -4.31 -14.74 -11.85
N ALA A 198 -5.42 -15.19 -12.43
CA ALA A 198 -6.77 -15.15 -11.86
C ALA A 198 -6.89 -15.95 -10.57
#